data_AF-A0A936N6Z7-F1
#
_entry.id   AF-A0A936N6Z7-F1
#
_cell.length_a   1.000
_cell.length_b   1.000
_cell.length_c   1.000
_cell.angle_alpha   90.00
_cell.angle_beta   90.00
_cell.angle_gamma   90.00
#
_symmetry.space_group_name_H-M   'P 1'
#
loop_
_entity.id
_entity.type
_entity.pdbx_description
1 polymer ?
#
loop_
_entity_poly.entity_id
_entity_poly.type
_entity_poly.pdbx_seq_one_letter_code
_entity_poly.pdbx_strand_id
1 'polypeptide(L)'
;MKKIILYIILLLTSFTLLTCKKYDEGGWIRRTCKNLFGGNKVGDSKTWKLKKYEVNGIDSTYLINTGGIPDFYEKYITFTYAKEADPSVTYSAKTFLYNYKGKIGLAYKHLTLDYDHTINTEDSAQCKMINNINYCSRSLLFPEVKNIDNKDWNITKLTKKELILQSNYRLENSYKIIFTQ
;
A
#
# COMPACT_ATOMS: atom_id res chain seq x y z
N MET A 1 -17.24 9.18 56.40
CA MET A 1 -17.77 8.26 55.36
C MET A 1 -17.85 8.87 53.96
N LYS A 2 -18.55 10.00 53.73
CA LYS A 2 -18.70 10.61 52.38
C LYS A 2 -17.37 10.89 51.64
N LYS A 3 -16.34 11.36 52.36
CA LYS A 3 -15.01 11.61 51.77
C LYS A 3 -14.30 10.33 51.30
N ILE A 4 -14.48 9.21 52.01
CA ILE A 4 -13.86 7.92 51.68
C ILE A 4 -14.46 7.35 50.39
N ILE A 5 -15.79 7.45 50.24
CA ILE A 5 -16.51 7.02 49.04
C ILE A 5 -16.04 7.81 47.81
N LEU A 6 -15.84 9.12 47.96
CA LEU A 6 -15.32 9.97 46.88
C LEU A 6 -13.93 9.54 46.41
N TYR A 7 -13.03 9.22 47.34
CA TYR A 7 -11.68 8.74 47.00
C TYR A 7 -11.70 7.39 46.30
N ILE A 8 -12.59 6.48 46.70
CA ILE A 8 -12.76 5.17 46.05
C ILE A 8 -13.23 5.35 44.59
N ILE A 9 -14.18 6.26 44.34
CA ILE A 9 -14.69 6.55 42.99
C ILE A 9 -13.60 7.18 42.11
N LEU A 10 -12.83 8.14 42.65
CA LEU A 10 -11.69 8.75 41.95
C LEU A 10 -10.60 7.71 41.61
N LEU A 11 -10.34 6.78 42.53
CA LEU A 11 -9.35 5.72 42.31
C LEU A 11 -9.83 4.76 41.20
N LEU A 12 -11.08 4.30 41.27
CA LEU A 12 -11.69 3.44 40.25
C LEU A 12 -11.74 4.09 38.86
N THR A 13 -12.11 5.37 38.79
CA THR A 13 -12.13 6.13 37.51
C THR A 13 -10.73 6.37 36.96
N SER A 14 -9.71 6.57 37.81
CA SER A 14 -8.33 6.65 37.35
C SER A 14 -7.82 5.32 36.78
N PHE A 15 -8.21 4.18 37.39
CA PHE A 15 -7.86 2.85 36.91
C PHE A 15 -8.54 2.51 35.57
N THR A 16 -9.77 2.94 35.34
CA THR A 16 -10.46 2.71 34.05
C THR A 16 -9.89 3.58 32.92
N LEU A 17 -9.43 4.80 33.23
CA LEU A 17 -8.76 5.67 32.25
C LEU A 17 -7.35 5.20 31.89
N LEU A 18 -6.62 4.59 32.83
CA LEU A 18 -5.29 4.01 32.59
C LEU A 18 -5.32 2.67 31.85
N THR A 19 -6.48 2.00 31.82
CA THR A 19 -6.65 0.66 31.21
C THR A 19 -7.37 0.68 29.86
N CYS A 20 -7.51 1.85 29.22
CA CYS A 20 -7.86 1.92 27.79
C CYS A 20 -6.78 1.22 26.96
N LYS A 21 -6.94 -0.11 26.81
CA LYS A 21 -6.09 -0.97 25.99
C LYS A 21 -6.01 -0.38 24.58
N LYS A 22 -4.78 -0.08 24.19
CA LYS A 22 -4.42 0.19 22.80
C LYS A 22 -4.72 -1.09 22.01
N TYR A 23 -5.73 -1.07 21.16
CA TYR A 23 -6.00 -2.18 20.25
C TYR A 23 -4.86 -2.21 19.22
N ASP A 24 -3.94 -3.17 19.36
CA ASP A 24 -2.75 -3.23 18.49
C ASP A 24 -3.15 -3.44 17.02
N GLU A 25 -4.13 -4.30 16.74
CA GLU A 25 -4.53 -4.67 15.37
C GLU A 25 -5.29 -3.53 14.66
N GLY A 26 -6.31 -2.96 15.31
CA GLY A 26 -7.07 -1.82 14.76
C GLY A 26 -6.23 -0.54 14.66
N GLY A 27 -5.25 -0.36 15.56
CA GLY A 27 -4.32 0.76 15.53
C GLY A 27 -3.36 0.70 14.33
N TRP A 28 -2.92 -0.49 13.95
CA TRP A 28 -2.03 -0.69 12.81
C TRP A 28 -2.77 -0.45 11.50
N ILE A 29 -3.93 -1.08 11.28
CA ILE A 29 -4.74 -0.88 10.07
C ILE A 29 -5.12 0.60 9.91
N ARG A 30 -5.60 1.27 10.98
CA ARG A 30 -5.96 2.69 10.92
C ARG A 30 -4.77 3.59 10.57
N ARG A 31 -3.59 3.31 11.15
CA ARG A 31 -2.36 4.05 10.85
C ARG A 31 -1.92 3.81 9.41
N THR A 32 -2.05 2.58 8.94
CA THR A 32 -1.78 2.20 7.55
C THR A 32 -2.65 3.00 6.60
N CYS A 33 -3.97 3.00 6.79
CA CYS A 33 -4.88 3.75 5.91
C CYS A 33 -4.48 5.23 5.87
N LYS A 34 -4.28 5.85 7.04
CA LYS A 34 -3.89 7.25 7.12
C LYS A 34 -2.56 7.55 6.42
N ASN A 35 -1.57 6.68 6.55
CA ASN A 35 -0.27 6.89 5.95
C ASN A 35 -0.28 6.63 4.44
N LEU A 36 -0.93 5.55 4.00
CA LEU A 36 -0.93 5.06 2.62
C LEU A 36 -1.92 5.82 1.73
N PHE A 37 -3.12 6.11 2.23
CA PHE A 37 -4.23 6.73 1.49
C PHE A 37 -4.50 8.17 1.91
N GLY A 38 -3.83 8.69 2.94
CA GLY A 38 -4.07 10.04 3.47
C GLY A 38 -5.21 10.11 4.51
N GLY A 39 -6.05 9.07 4.59
CA GLY A 39 -7.13 8.98 5.57
C GLY A 39 -7.74 7.58 5.66
N ASN A 40 -8.96 7.50 6.20
CA ASN A 40 -9.68 6.24 6.45
C ASN A 40 -11.13 6.29 5.97
N LYS A 41 -11.47 7.24 5.10
CA LYS A 41 -12.76 7.35 4.42
C LYS A 41 -12.59 6.88 2.98
N VAL A 42 -13.64 6.24 2.47
CA VAL A 42 -13.69 5.78 1.09
C VAL A 42 -13.40 6.95 0.15
N GLY A 43 -12.52 6.75 -0.82
CA GLY A 43 -12.08 7.79 -1.75
C GLY A 43 -10.93 8.67 -1.22
N ASP A 44 -10.54 8.55 0.06
CA ASP A 44 -9.28 9.13 0.51
C ASP A 44 -8.15 8.57 -0.35
N SER A 45 -7.31 9.46 -0.88
CA SER A 45 -6.21 9.09 -1.75
C SER A 45 -4.94 9.84 -1.42
N LYS A 46 -3.82 9.20 -1.73
CA LYS A 46 -2.49 9.80 -1.57
C LYS A 46 -1.57 9.32 -2.67
N THR A 47 -0.88 10.29 -3.26
CA THR A 47 0.10 10.06 -4.31
C THR A 47 1.50 9.92 -3.72
N TRP A 48 2.24 8.96 -4.24
CA TRP A 48 3.58 8.59 -3.87
C TRP A 48 4.49 8.66 -5.09
N LYS A 49 5.68 9.22 -4.93
CA LYS A 49 6.72 9.29 -5.96
C LYS A 49 7.70 8.14 -5.80
N LEU A 50 7.91 7.36 -6.85
CA LEU A 50 8.95 6.36 -6.97
C LEU A 50 10.32 7.04 -6.82
N LYS A 51 11.06 6.60 -5.81
CA LYS A 51 12.44 7.00 -5.58
C LYS A 51 13.41 5.97 -6.12
N LYS A 52 13.13 4.68 -5.89
CA LYS A 52 14.01 3.58 -6.31
C LYS A 52 13.24 2.30 -6.57
N TYR A 53 13.64 1.56 -7.60
CA TYR A 53 13.14 0.23 -7.93
C TYR A 53 14.35 -0.72 -8.04
N GLU A 54 14.47 -1.69 -7.13
CA GLU A 54 15.59 -2.62 -7.07
C GLU A 54 15.15 -4.04 -7.49
N VAL A 55 15.97 -4.69 -8.31
CA VAL A 55 15.84 -6.11 -8.68
C VAL A 55 17.14 -6.81 -8.30
N ASN A 56 17.09 -7.82 -7.43
CA ASN A 56 18.26 -8.52 -6.88
C ASN A 56 19.30 -7.56 -6.28
N GLY A 57 18.85 -6.47 -5.66
CA GLY A 57 19.72 -5.44 -5.09
C GLY A 57 20.32 -4.45 -6.11
N ILE A 58 20.05 -4.61 -7.41
CA ILE A 58 20.51 -3.72 -8.47
C ILE A 58 19.46 -2.65 -8.74
N ASP A 59 19.89 -1.39 -8.73
CA ASP A 59 19.02 -0.27 -9.12
C ASP A 59 18.57 -0.41 -10.57
N SER A 60 17.28 -0.64 -10.73
CA SER A 60 16.60 -0.89 -11.99
C SER A 60 15.51 0.16 -12.25
N THR A 61 15.61 1.33 -11.60
CA THR A 61 14.63 2.41 -11.71
C THR A 61 14.46 2.90 -13.15
N TYR A 62 15.51 2.80 -13.97
CA TYR A 62 15.47 3.14 -15.38
C TYR A 62 14.48 2.30 -16.19
N LEU A 63 14.14 1.08 -15.76
CA LEU A 63 13.18 0.19 -16.43
C LEU A 63 11.72 0.64 -16.28
N ILE A 64 11.47 1.57 -15.36
CA ILE A 64 10.14 2.17 -15.17
C ILE A 64 9.95 3.37 -16.09
N ASN A 65 11.03 3.98 -16.58
CA ASN A 65 10.97 5.19 -17.39
C ASN A 65 10.58 4.86 -18.85
N THR A 66 9.46 5.39 -19.30
CA THR A 66 8.93 5.23 -20.67
C THR A 66 9.28 6.47 -21.48
N GLY A 67 10.53 6.55 -21.96
CA GLY A 67 11.00 7.68 -22.76
C GLY A 67 9.92 8.24 -23.69
N GLY A 68 9.46 9.47 -23.42
CA GLY A 68 8.35 10.12 -24.14
C GLY A 68 7.18 10.61 -23.28
N ILE A 69 7.05 10.21 -22.01
CA ILE A 69 6.04 10.75 -21.08
C ILE A 69 6.69 11.80 -20.17
N PRO A 70 5.99 12.91 -19.84
CA PRO A 70 6.48 13.83 -18.82
C PRO A 70 6.72 13.13 -17.48
N ASP A 71 7.86 13.45 -16.83
CA ASP A 71 8.33 12.88 -15.55
C ASP A 71 7.28 12.82 -14.43
N PHE A 72 6.25 13.68 -14.50
CA PHE A 72 5.14 13.74 -13.55
C PHE A 72 4.21 12.50 -13.57
N TYR A 73 4.21 11.72 -14.65
CA TYR A 73 3.21 10.66 -14.84
C TYR A 73 3.75 9.24 -14.60
N GLU A 74 5.03 9.00 -14.84
CA GLU A 74 5.61 7.64 -14.78
C GLU A 74 6.04 7.22 -13.39
N LYS A 75 6.60 8.18 -12.64
CA LYS A 75 7.18 7.93 -11.33
C LYS A 75 6.17 8.08 -10.21
N TYR A 76 4.89 8.26 -10.49
CA TYR A 76 3.89 8.49 -9.45
C TYR A 76 2.85 7.39 -9.44
N ILE A 77 2.48 7.00 -8.22
CA ILE A 77 1.39 6.06 -7.97
C ILE A 77 0.45 6.65 -6.93
N THR A 78 -0.84 6.69 -7.24
CA THR A 78 -1.88 7.16 -6.34
C THR A 78 -2.59 5.98 -5.75
N PHE A 79 -2.50 5.80 -4.43
CA PHE A 79 -3.28 4.81 -3.70
C PHE A 79 -4.57 5.46 -3.20
N THR A 80 -5.69 4.79 -3.42
CA THR A 80 -7.03 5.23 -3.02
C THR A 80 -7.68 4.16 -2.18
N TYR A 81 -8.23 4.55 -1.03
CA TYR A 81 -8.98 3.65 -0.17
C TYR A 81 -10.31 3.28 -0.83
N ALA A 82 -10.53 1.99 -1.05
CA ALA A 82 -11.78 1.43 -1.56
C ALA A 82 -12.60 0.83 -0.41
N LYS A 83 -13.92 0.72 -0.59
CA LYS A 83 -14.80 0.08 0.40
C LYS A 83 -15.34 -1.19 -0.20
N GLU A 84 -15.13 -2.31 0.49
CA GLU A 84 -15.89 -3.53 0.25
C GLU A 84 -16.40 -4.10 1.58
N ALA A 85 -17.27 -5.10 1.49
CA ALA A 85 -17.92 -5.76 2.62
C ALA A 85 -16.99 -6.72 3.40
N ASP A 86 -15.75 -6.91 2.92
CA ASP A 86 -14.75 -7.81 3.48
C ASP A 86 -14.02 -7.17 4.70
N PRO A 87 -13.60 -7.94 5.71
CA PRO A 87 -12.79 -7.45 6.83
C PRO A 87 -11.40 -6.89 6.43
N SER A 88 -10.92 -7.16 5.21
CA SER A 88 -9.68 -6.60 4.66
C SER A 88 -9.87 -5.17 4.14
N VAL A 89 -8.78 -4.38 4.18
CA VAL A 89 -8.81 -3.00 3.67
C VAL A 89 -8.54 -3.02 2.18
N THR A 90 -9.58 -2.85 1.36
CA THR A 90 -9.43 -2.82 -0.10
C THR A 90 -8.88 -1.48 -0.59
N TYR A 91 -8.14 -1.50 -1.69
CA TYR A 91 -7.57 -0.32 -2.31
C TYR A 91 -7.53 -0.42 -3.83
N SER A 92 -7.47 0.74 -4.48
CA SER A 92 -6.98 0.85 -5.85
C SER A 92 -5.67 1.63 -5.86
N ALA A 93 -4.76 1.27 -6.75
CA ALA A 93 -3.55 2.05 -6.99
C ALA A 93 -3.46 2.36 -8.48
N LYS A 94 -3.11 3.59 -8.82
CA LYS A 94 -3.08 4.05 -10.22
C LYS A 94 -1.76 4.71 -10.55
N THR A 95 -1.14 4.25 -11.62
CA THR A 95 -0.07 4.96 -12.35
C THR A 95 -0.66 5.57 -13.62
N PHE A 96 0.16 6.22 -14.44
CA PHE A 96 -0.29 6.70 -15.73
C PHE A 96 -0.75 5.56 -16.67
N LEU A 97 -0.05 4.43 -16.65
CA LEU A 97 -0.29 3.32 -17.57
C LEU A 97 -1.19 2.22 -16.96
N TYR A 98 -1.12 2.00 -15.66
CA TYR A 98 -1.75 0.85 -15.00
C TYR A 98 -2.68 1.25 -13.86
N ASN A 99 -3.79 0.51 -13.78
CA ASN A 99 -4.64 0.47 -12.60
C ASN A 99 -4.48 -0.87 -11.89
N TYR A 100 -4.27 -0.82 -10.59
CA TYR A 100 -4.15 -1.97 -9.70
C TYR A 100 -5.33 -1.96 -8.73
N LYS A 101 -5.80 -3.14 -8.36
CA LYS A 101 -6.72 -3.35 -7.25
C LYS A 101 -6.11 -4.36 -6.30
N GLY A 102 -6.39 -4.19 -5.02
CA GLY A 102 -5.83 -5.07 -4.02
C GLY A 102 -6.48 -4.91 -2.67
N LYS A 103 -5.95 -5.67 -1.72
CA LYS A 103 -6.34 -5.62 -0.32
C LYS A 103 -5.11 -5.57 0.58
N ILE A 104 -5.29 -4.91 1.71
CA ILE A 104 -4.32 -4.86 2.78
C ILE A 104 -4.70 -5.93 3.78
N GLY A 105 -3.85 -6.95 3.86
CA GLY A 105 -3.97 -8.04 4.80
C GLY A 105 -3.01 -7.89 5.97
N LEU A 106 -3.31 -8.61 7.05
CA LEU A 106 -2.36 -8.91 8.11
C LEU A 106 -1.97 -10.39 7.97
N ALA A 107 -0.75 -10.67 7.56
CA ALA A 107 -0.19 -12.02 7.53
C ALA A 107 0.96 -12.10 8.53
N TYR A 108 0.86 -12.96 9.55
CA TYR A 108 1.92 -13.15 10.55
C TYR A 108 2.45 -11.85 11.19
N LYS A 109 1.56 -10.86 11.43
CA LYS A 109 1.90 -9.50 11.92
C LYS A 109 2.68 -8.62 10.93
N HIS A 110 2.75 -8.99 9.66
CA HIS A 110 3.21 -8.14 8.58
C HIS A 110 2.03 -7.65 7.76
N LEU A 111 2.10 -6.40 7.36
CA LEU A 111 1.11 -5.78 6.51
C LEU A 111 1.45 -6.13 5.07
N THR A 112 0.53 -6.81 4.38
CA THR A 112 0.71 -7.23 2.99
C THR A 112 -0.14 -6.39 2.05
N LEU A 113 0.39 -6.04 0.89
CA LEU A 113 -0.41 -5.62 -0.27
C LEU A 113 -0.61 -6.84 -1.15
N ASP A 114 -1.81 -7.39 -1.09
CA ASP A 114 -2.27 -8.44 -2.00
C ASP A 114 -3.01 -7.77 -3.18
N TYR A 115 -2.94 -8.35 -4.36
CA TYR A 115 -3.66 -7.89 -5.55
C TYR A 115 -4.86 -8.77 -5.80
N ASP A 116 -5.98 -8.13 -6.14
CA ASP A 116 -7.14 -8.90 -6.56
C ASP A 116 -6.87 -9.56 -7.93
N HIS A 117 -6.95 -10.89 -7.96
CA HIS A 117 -6.75 -11.72 -9.15
C HIS A 117 -7.82 -11.51 -10.23
N THR A 118 -8.92 -10.80 -9.92
CA THR A 118 -9.85 -10.29 -10.93
C THR A 118 -9.25 -9.10 -11.65
N ILE A 119 -8.15 -9.36 -12.36
CA ILE A 119 -7.47 -8.42 -13.24
C ILE A 119 -8.53 -7.82 -14.17
N ASN A 120 -8.68 -6.50 -14.14
CA ASN A 120 -9.32 -5.79 -15.23
C ASN A 120 -8.39 -5.98 -16.45
N THR A 121 -8.73 -6.92 -17.31
CA THR A 121 -7.91 -7.36 -18.46
C THR A 121 -7.75 -6.28 -19.55
N GLU A 122 -8.39 -5.12 -19.38
CA GLU A 122 -8.29 -3.98 -20.29
C GLU A 122 -6.83 -3.57 -20.57
N ASP A 123 -5.94 -3.70 -19.60
CA ASP A 123 -4.53 -3.28 -19.71
C ASP A 123 -3.55 -4.48 -19.62
N SER A 124 -3.97 -5.70 -19.98
CA SER A 124 -3.15 -6.92 -19.88
C SER A 124 -1.86 -6.91 -20.71
N ALA A 125 -1.65 -5.89 -21.55
CA ALA A 125 -0.39 -5.62 -22.20
C ALA A 125 0.55 -4.82 -21.28
N GLN A 126 1.84 -5.16 -21.26
CA GLN A 126 2.91 -4.32 -20.69
C GLN A 126 3.08 -2.97 -21.41
N CYS A 127 2.10 -2.60 -22.23
CA CYS A 127 2.05 -1.44 -23.08
C CYS A 127 0.62 -0.91 -23.17
N LYS A 128 0.45 0.42 -23.26
CA LYS A 128 -0.85 1.07 -23.43
C LYS A 128 -0.77 2.11 -24.55
N MET A 129 -1.77 2.11 -25.42
CA MET A 129 -1.89 3.11 -26.48
C MET A 129 -2.67 4.33 -25.96
N ILE A 130 -2.06 5.52 -26.00
CA ILE A 130 -2.66 6.78 -25.57
C ILE A 130 -2.42 7.81 -26.67
N ASN A 131 -3.49 8.37 -27.24
CA ASN A 131 -3.43 9.32 -28.36
C ASN A 131 -2.60 8.80 -29.55
N ASN A 132 -2.77 7.53 -29.92
CA ASN A 132 -2.01 6.82 -30.98
C ASN A 132 -0.50 6.66 -30.71
N ILE A 133 -0.02 6.96 -29.50
CA ILE A 133 1.35 6.67 -29.09
C ILE A 133 1.34 5.44 -28.17
N ASN A 134 2.20 4.46 -28.47
CA ASN A 134 2.33 3.27 -27.66
C ASN A 134 3.37 3.48 -26.55
N TYR A 135 2.96 3.31 -25.29
CA TYR A 135 3.82 3.47 -24.12
C TYR A 135 4.00 2.14 -23.40
N CYS A 136 5.22 1.68 -23.19
CA CYS A 136 5.53 0.40 -22.56
C CYS A 136 6.46 0.55 -21.37
N SER A 137 5.98 0.37 -20.14
CA SER A 137 6.84 0.35 -18.97
C SER A 137 6.73 -0.99 -18.25
N ARG A 138 7.73 -1.30 -17.42
CA ARG A 138 7.57 -2.37 -16.46
C ARG A 138 6.54 -1.93 -15.40
N SER A 139 5.53 -2.76 -15.18
CA SER A 139 4.57 -2.55 -14.11
C SER A 139 5.28 -2.55 -12.75
N LEU A 140 5.05 -1.52 -11.95
CA LEU A 140 5.68 -1.35 -10.64
C LEU A 140 5.29 -2.47 -9.68
N LEU A 141 3.99 -2.75 -9.63
CA LEU A 141 3.39 -3.66 -8.66
C LEU A 141 3.22 -5.09 -9.21
N PHE A 142 3.42 -5.29 -10.52
CA PHE A 142 3.30 -6.58 -11.21
C PHE A 142 4.41 -6.77 -12.27
N PRO A 143 5.69 -6.85 -11.88
CA PRO A 143 6.79 -6.83 -12.84
C PRO A 143 6.99 -8.12 -13.66
N GLU A 144 6.46 -9.24 -13.19
CA GLU A 144 6.56 -10.55 -13.88
C GLU A 144 5.17 -11.03 -14.29
N VAL A 145 4.91 -11.25 -15.59
CA VAL A 145 3.58 -11.61 -16.10
C VAL A 145 3.28 -13.11 -15.95
N LYS A 146 4.31 -13.96 -15.81
CA LYS A 146 4.21 -15.41 -16.00
C LYS A 146 3.67 -16.23 -14.83
N ASN A 147 3.65 -15.69 -13.61
CA ASN A 147 3.08 -16.37 -12.43
C ASN A 147 1.93 -15.54 -11.90
N ILE A 148 0.71 -16.09 -11.86
CA ILE A 148 -0.49 -15.42 -11.35
C ILE A 148 -0.66 -15.72 -9.85
N ASP A 149 -0.01 -16.77 -9.35
CA ASP A 149 -0.17 -17.24 -7.99
C ASP A 149 0.59 -16.35 -6.98
N ASN A 150 -0.22 -15.64 -6.20
CA ASN A 150 0.06 -14.93 -4.95
C ASN A 150 1.24 -13.92 -4.96
N LYS A 151 0.94 -12.65 -5.26
CA LYS A 151 1.93 -11.54 -5.33
C LYS A 151 1.83 -10.57 -4.17
N ASP A 152 2.05 -11.10 -2.98
CA ASP A 152 2.08 -10.29 -1.77
C ASP A 152 3.36 -9.45 -1.69
N TRP A 153 3.21 -8.14 -1.54
CA TRP A 153 4.30 -7.28 -1.06
C TRP A 153 4.24 -7.14 0.45
N ASN A 154 5.34 -7.45 1.13
CA ASN A 154 5.53 -7.00 2.49
C ASN A 154 5.80 -5.50 2.53
N ILE A 155 5.00 -4.79 3.31
CA ILE A 155 5.30 -3.41 3.70
C ILE A 155 6.34 -3.47 4.82
N THR A 156 7.61 -3.31 4.45
CA THR A 156 8.75 -3.31 5.40
C THR A 156 8.89 -1.99 6.13
N LYS A 157 8.39 -0.90 5.54
CA LYS A 157 8.33 0.44 6.15
C LYS A 157 7.16 1.23 5.60
N LEU A 158 6.33 1.81 6.49
CA LEU A 158 5.25 2.73 6.12
C LEU A 158 5.17 3.89 7.11
N THR A 159 5.57 5.07 6.64
CA THR A 159 5.50 6.32 7.39
C THR A 159 4.67 7.35 6.61
N LYS A 160 4.59 8.60 7.08
CA LYS A 160 3.99 9.67 6.29
C LYS A 160 4.80 10.01 5.03
N LYS A 161 6.11 9.79 5.03
CA LYS A 161 7.02 10.26 3.96
C LYS A 161 7.60 9.15 3.10
N GLU A 162 7.52 7.90 3.55
CA GLU A 162 8.21 6.79 2.93
C GLU A 162 7.38 5.51 3.00
N LEU A 163 7.35 4.79 1.89
CA LEU A 163 6.77 3.46 1.74
C LEU A 163 7.83 2.56 1.10
N ILE A 164 8.19 1.47 1.77
CA ILE A 164 9.11 0.45 1.25
C ILE A 164 8.36 -0.88 1.15
N LEU A 165 8.32 -1.40 -0.06
CA LEU A 165 7.73 -2.69 -0.40
C LEU A 165 8.84 -3.68 -0.73
N GLN A 166 8.69 -4.92 -0.26
CA GLN A 166 9.56 -6.03 -0.63
C GLN A 166 8.71 -7.24 -0.98
N SER A 167 9.01 -7.91 -2.08
CA SER A 167 8.30 -9.13 -2.46
C SER A 167 8.63 -10.24 -1.47
N ASN A 168 7.60 -10.96 -1.01
CA ASN A 168 7.75 -12.13 -0.13
C ASN A 168 7.95 -13.43 -0.89
N TYR A 169 7.74 -13.40 -2.20
CA TYR A 169 7.64 -14.61 -2.98
C TYR A 169 9.02 -15.06 -3.45
N ARG A 170 9.21 -16.38 -3.55
CA ARG A 170 10.42 -16.98 -4.14
C ARG A 170 10.31 -16.96 -5.67
N LEU A 171 10.26 -15.76 -6.24
CA LEU A 171 10.54 -15.59 -7.66
C LEU A 171 12.04 -15.75 -7.89
N GLU A 172 12.46 -15.92 -9.14
CA GLU A 172 13.88 -15.88 -9.53
C GLU A 172 14.54 -14.56 -9.09
N ASN A 173 13.72 -13.51 -8.91
CA ASN A 173 14.16 -12.18 -8.56
C ASN A 173 13.60 -11.70 -7.21
N SER A 174 14.46 -11.07 -6.40
CA SER A 174 14.07 -10.28 -5.24
C SER A 174 13.76 -8.84 -5.65
N TYR A 175 12.54 -8.38 -5.34
CA TYR A 175 12.10 -7.04 -5.68
C TYR A 175 11.97 -6.14 -4.46
N LYS A 176 12.39 -4.89 -4.59
CA LYS A 176 12.17 -3.85 -3.58
C LYS A 176 11.84 -2.50 -4.22
N ILE A 177 10.80 -1.86 -3.71
CA ILE A 177 10.29 -0.58 -4.23
C ILE A 177 10.30 0.44 -3.10
N ILE A 178 10.91 1.61 -3.35
CA ILE A 178 11.00 2.72 -2.40
C ILE A 178 10.25 3.90 -2.99
N PHE A 179 9.21 4.33 -2.28
CA PHE A 179 8.46 5.54 -2.57
C PHE A 179 8.69 6.63 -1.53
N THR A 180 8.60 7.87 -1.99
CA THR A 180 8.65 9.08 -1.16
C THR A 180 7.49 10.02 -1.49
N GLN A 181 7.02 10.78 -0.50
CA GLN A 181 6.04 11.86 -0.72
C GLN A 181 6.72 13.13 -1.22
#